data_AF-A0A653WQD5-F1
#
_entry.id   AF-A0A653WQD5-F1
#
_cell.length_a   1.000
_cell.length_b   1.000
_cell.length_c   1.000
_cell.angle_alpha   90.00
_cell.angle_beta   90.00
_cell.angle_gamma   90.00
#
_symmetry.space_group_name_H-M   'P 1'
#
loop_
_entity.id
_entity.type
_entity.pdbx_description
1 polymer ?
#
loop_
_entity_poly.entity_id
_entity_poly.type
_entity_poly.pdbx_seq_one_letter_code
_entity_poly.pdbx_strand_id
1 'polypeptide(L)'
;MPLSIVALVAGLPAGPATEATVRHQLSLSDADDLDDDALELAINAVNDTVIDFPFVKEFIASVDAEAPDNTWRFRIVQGATLLAARVFSRRNSPEGVAAFSADGAIYVQRNDPDVAQLLKLGAHATPGVA
;
A
#
# COMPACT_ATOMS: atom_id res chain seq x y z
N MET A 1 10.63 17.41 -5.27
CA MET A 1 10.15 17.84 -3.93
C MET A 1 9.58 16.59 -3.27
N PRO A 2 10.07 16.17 -2.10
CA PRO A 2 9.49 15.01 -1.43
C PRO A 2 8.05 15.36 -1.02
N LEU A 3 7.08 14.63 -1.58
CA LEU A 3 5.65 14.76 -1.26
C LEU A 3 5.37 13.98 0.02
N SER A 4 6.07 14.30 1.10
CA SER A 4 5.96 13.54 2.34
C SER A 4 4.63 13.88 3.02
N ILE A 5 3.69 12.91 3.05
CA ILE A 5 2.50 13.00 3.90
C ILE A 5 2.98 12.75 5.34
N VAL A 6 3.49 13.80 5.98
CA VAL A 6 3.96 13.81 7.38
C VAL A 6 2.81 14.02 8.37
N ALA A 7 1.57 14.17 7.90
CA ALA A 7 0.46 14.48 8.78
C ALA A 7 0.00 13.24 9.55
N LEU A 8 0.13 13.30 10.89
CA LEU A 8 -0.58 12.44 11.84
C LEU A 8 -2.05 12.33 11.43
N VAL A 9 -2.57 11.12 11.24
CA VAL A 9 -3.98 10.90 10.97
C VAL A 9 -4.66 10.56 12.30
N ALA A 10 -5.25 11.55 12.95
CA ALA A 10 -6.04 11.35 14.18
C ALA A 10 -5.31 10.58 15.31
N GLY A 11 -4.06 10.96 15.63
CA GLY A 11 -3.27 10.26 16.66
C GLY A 11 -2.50 9.04 16.15
N LEU A 12 -2.74 8.56 14.92
CA LEU A 12 -1.99 7.46 14.30
C LEU A 12 -0.64 7.94 13.73
N PRO A 13 0.39 7.07 13.69
CA PRO A 13 1.65 7.38 13.05
C PRO A 13 1.45 7.69 11.54
N ALA A 14 2.48 8.28 10.91
CA ALA A 14 2.51 8.52 9.47
C ALA A 14 2.09 7.25 8.70
N GLY A 15 1.45 7.42 7.54
CA GLY A 15 0.55 6.46 6.87
C GLY A 15 0.88 4.95 6.93
N PRO A 16 -0.10 4.07 6.68
CA PRO A 16 0.00 2.64 7.00
C PRO A 16 1.12 1.86 6.30
N ALA A 17 1.62 2.32 5.15
CA ALA A 17 2.83 1.79 4.51
C ALA A 17 4.04 2.69 4.81
N THR A 18 5.17 2.08 5.19
CA THR A 18 6.42 2.78 5.43
C THR A 18 7.51 2.31 4.47
N GLU A 19 8.54 3.12 4.29
CA GLU A 19 9.67 2.76 3.43
C GLU A 19 10.33 1.46 3.87
N ALA A 20 10.56 1.29 5.17
CA ALA A 20 11.15 0.08 5.74
C ALA A 20 10.33 -1.18 5.43
N THR A 21 9.00 -1.13 5.59
CA THR A 21 8.16 -2.32 5.32
C THR A 21 8.10 -2.64 3.83
N VAL A 22 8.09 -1.62 2.96
CA VAL A 22 8.03 -1.81 1.51
C VAL A 22 9.39 -2.29 0.95
N ARG A 23 10.51 -1.76 1.43
CA ARG A 23 11.86 -2.27 1.08
C ARG A 23 12.02 -3.73 1.46
N HIS A 24 11.63 -4.09 2.69
CA HIS A 24 11.64 -5.46 3.15
C HIS A 24 10.77 -6.36 2.26
N GLN A 25 9.56 -5.90 1.89
CA GLN A 25 8.66 -6.63 1.01
C GLN A 25 9.24 -6.84 -0.40
N LEU A 26 10.00 -5.87 -0.92
CA LEU A 26 10.64 -5.93 -2.23
C LEU A 26 12.02 -6.62 -2.20
N SER A 27 12.51 -7.02 -1.02
CA SER A 27 13.88 -7.51 -0.83
C SER A 27 14.95 -6.52 -1.33
N LEU A 28 14.69 -5.21 -1.20
CA LEU A 28 15.65 -4.16 -1.51
C LEU A 28 16.60 -3.94 -0.33
N SER A 29 17.85 -3.60 -0.65
CA SER A 29 18.84 -3.21 0.34
C SER A 29 18.56 -1.79 0.85
N ASP A 30 18.91 -1.51 2.11
CA ASP A 30 18.89 -0.14 2.66
C ASP A 30 19.96 0.75 2.03
N ALA A 31 20.95 0.17 1.35
CA ALA A 31 22.00 0.90 0.64
C ALA A 31 21.67 1.15 -0.85
N ASP A 32 20.53 0.67 -1.34
CA ASP A 32 20.08 0.90 -2.72
C ASP A 32 19.18 2.14 -2.75
N ASP A 33 19.75 3.26 -3.19
CA ASP A 33 19.12 4.59 -3.20
C ASP A 33 18.69 5.06 -4.60
N LEU A 34 18.89 4.23 -5.63
CA LEU A 34 18.70 4.62 -7.03
C LEU A 34 17.26 5.01 -7.37
N ASP A 35 16.29 4.44 -6.66
CA ASP A 35 14.86 4.56 -6.94
C ASP A 35 14.04 5.13 -5.76
N ASP A 36 14.70 5.76 -4.78
CA ASP A 36 14.09 6.23 -3.54
C ASP A 36 12.95 7.21 -3.77
N ASP A 37 13.15 8.20 -4.66
CA ASP A 37 12.12 9.18 -5.02
C ASP A 37 10.85 8.49 -5.56
N ALA A 38 11.01 7.40 -6.30
CA ALA A 38 9.90 6.68 -6.88
C ALA A 38 9.23 5.72 -5.90
N LEU A 39 10.03 5.12 -5.02
CA LEU A 39 9.53 4.34 -3.90
C LEU A 39 8.70 5.22 -2.97
N GLU A 40 9.22 6.39 -2.61
CA GLU A 40 8.52 7.39 -1.81
C GLU A 40 7.21 7.83 -2.49
N LEU A 41 7.25 8.13 -3.79
CA LEU A 41 6.05 8.51 -4.53
C LEU A 41 4.98 7.41 -4.52
N ALA A 42 5.37 6.14 -4.70
CA ALA A 42 4.46 5.00 -4.66
C ALA A 42 3.84 4.81 -3.27
N ILE A 43 4.65 4.94 -2.21
CA ILE A 43 4.19 4.86 -0.82
C ILE A 43 3.19 5.96 -0.51
N ASN A 44 3.51 7.21 -0.86
CA ASN A 44 2.64 8.36 -0.58
C ASN A 44 1.32 8.24 -1.35
N ALA A 45 1.34 7.86 -2.63
CA ALA A 45 0.13 7.67 -3.42
C ALA A 45 -0.78 6.57 -2.85
N VAL A 46 -0.19 5.47 -2.37
CA VAL A 46 -0.94 4.38 -1.75
C VAL A 46 -1.50 4.79 -0.40
N ASN A 47 -0.72 5.46 0.45
CA ASN A 47 -1.20 5.94 1.75
C ASN A 47 -2.36 6.91 1.59
N ASP A 48 -2.27 7.86 0.67
CA ASP A 48 -3.35 8.81 0.33
C ASP A 48 -4.62 8.06 -0.09
N THR A 49 -4.48 7.11 -1.03
CA THR A 49 -5.60 6.28 -1.51
C THR A 49 -6.23 5.44 -0.40
N VAL A 50 -5.42 4.80 0.46
CA VAL A 50 -5.89 3.89 1.50
C VAL A 50 -6.65 4.64 2.59
N ILE A 51 -6.20 5.85 2.97
CA ILE A 51 -6.91 6.70 3.93
C ILE A 51 -8.33 7.03 3.43
N ASP A 52 -8.51 7.08 2.12
CA ASP A 52 -9.80 7.41 1.52
C ASP A 52 -10.82 6.26 1.53
N PHE A 53 -10.40 5.02 1.82
CA PHE A 53 -11.29 3.87 1.81
C PHE A 53 -12.33 3.91 2.95
N PRO A 54 -13.61 3.58 2.69
CA PRO A 54 -14.68 3.69 3.68
C PRO A 54 -14.37 2.96 5.00
N PHE A 55 -13.89 1.71 4.92
CA PHE A 55 -13.57 0.93 6.12
C PHE A 55 -12.35 1.48 6.91
N VAL A 56 -11.47 2.24 6.25
CA VAL A 56 -10.34 2.92 6.88
C VAL A 56 -10.80 4.20 7.53
N LYS A 57 -11.68 4.98 6.88
CA LYS A 57 -12.34 6.15 7.49
C LYS A 57 -13.11 5.78 8.75
N GLU A 58 -13.89 4.71 8.69
CA GLU A 58 -14.59 4.17 9.86
C GLU A 58 -13.62 3.78 10.99
N PHE A 59 -12.49 3.17 10.64
CA PHE A 59 -11.45 2.85 11.62
C PHE A 59 -10.86 4.13 12.23
N ILE A 60 -10.41 5.09 11.42
CA ILE A 60 -9.84 6.36 11.87
C ILE A 60 -10.81 7.10 12.79
N ALA A 61 -12.10 7.15 12.43
CA ALA A 61 -13.14 7.78 13.25
C ALA A 61 -13.39 7.06 14.58
N SER A 62 -13.02 5.77 14.69
CA SER A 62 -13.12 4.98 15.93
C SER A 62 -11.91 5.09 16.84
N VAL A 63 -10.81 5.70 16.38
CA VAL A 63 -9.57 5.86 17.16
C VAL A 63 -9.73 7.02 18.14
N ASP A 64 -9.31 6.79 19.39
CA ASP A 64 -9.18 7.86 20.39
C ASP A 64 -7.88 8.62 20.13
N ALA A 65 -7.97 9.85 19.65
CA ALA A 65 -6.80 10.64 19.24
C ALA A 65 -5.81 10.93 20.38
N GLU A 66 -6.24 10.87 21.64
CA GLU A 66 -5.41 11.14 22.82
C GLU A 66 -4.71 9.87 23.36
N ALA A 67 -5.04 8.69 22.83
CA ALA A 67 -4.42 7.45 23.24
C ALA A 67 -2.93 7.39 22.80
N PRO A 68 -1.99 7.15 23.72
CA PRO A 68 -0.56 7.21 23.43
C PRO A 68 -0.04 6.02 22.59
N ASP A 69 -0.82 4.96 22.45
CA ASP A 69 -0.46 3.69 21.81
C ASP A 69 -1.25 3.42 20.52
N ASN A 70 -1.77 4.49 19.91
CA ASN A 70 -2.46 4.41 18.63
C ASN A 70 -1.59 3.80 17.54
N THR A 71 -2.07 2.71 16.95
CA THR A 71 -1.37 1.98 15.89
C THR A 71 -2.32 1.60 14.76
N TRP A 72 -1.78 1.58 13.54
CA TRP A 72 -2.53 1.08 12.39
C TRP A 72 -2.86 -0.40 12.58
N ARG A 73 -4.08 -0.81 12.22
CA ARG A 73 -4.46 -2.23 12.24
C ARG A 73 -3.56 -3.01 11.27
N PHE A 74 -3.09 -4.18 11.71
CA PHE A 74 -2.18 -5.03 10.94
C PHE A 74 -2.63 -5.28 9.49
N ARG A 75 -3.92 -5.56 9.25
CA ARG A 75 -4.45 -5.78 7.89
C ARG A 75 -4.30 -4.57 6.96
N ILE A 76 -4.41 -3.35 7.52
CA ILE A 76 -4.27 -2.10 6.77
C ILE A 76 -2.80 -1.90 6.42
N VAL A 77 -1.90 -2.12 7.38
CA VAL A 77 -0.44 -2.07 7.18
C VAL A 77 0.00 -3.07 6.11
N GLN A 78 -0.39 -4.34 6.25
CA GLN A 78 -0.01 -5.39 5.30
C GLN A 78 -0.59 -5.11 3.90
N GLY A 79 -1.87 -4.73 3.81
CA GLY A 79 -2.52 -4.43 2.54
C GLY A 79 -1.90 -3.22 1.83
N ALA A 80 -1.62 -2.14 2.57
CA ALA A 80 -0.97 -0.96 2.04
C ALA A 80 0.48 -1.25 1.60
N THR A 81 1.23 -2.02 2.39
CA THR A 81 2.61 -2.42 2.07
C THR A 81 2.67 -3.24 0.77
N LEU A 82 1.79 -4.24 0.63
CA LEU A 82 1.70 -5.05 -0.59
C LEU A 82 1.26 -4.22 -1.81
N LEU A 83 0.30 -3.31 -1.62
CA LEU A 83 -0.16 -2.41 -2.69
C LEU A 83 0.95 -1.46 -3.14
N ALA A 84 1.70 -0.86 -2.22
CA ALA A 84 2.83 0.03 -2.53
C ALA A 84 3.95 -0.71 -3.27
N ALA A 85 4.35 -1.90 -2.79
CA ALA A 85 5.34 -2.75 -3.46
C ALA A 85 4.91 -3.10 -4.90
N ARG A 86 3.61 -3.35 -5.10
CA ARG A 86 3.06 -3.64 -6.43
C ARG A 86 3.06 -2.42 -7.35
N VAL A 87 2.65 -1.26 -6.84
CA VAL A 87 2.66 0.00 -7.62
C VAL A 87 4.08 0.33 -8.06
N PHE A 88 5.06 0.19 -7.16
CA PHE A 88 6.46 0.39 -7.47
C PHE A 88 6.99 -0.60 -8.53
N SER A 89 6.77 -1.90 -8.35
CA SER A 89 7.28 -2.93 -9.28
C SER A 89 6.66 -2.86 -10.68
N ARG A 90 5.42 -2.38 -10.82
CA ARG A 90 4.77 -2.19 -12.13
C ARG A 90 5.44 -1.14 -13.01
N ARG A 91 6.17 -0.19 -12.43
CA ARG A 91 6.95 0.79 -13.19
C ARG A 91 7.98 0.13 -14.10
N ASN A 92 8.42 -1.08 -13.75
CA ASN A 92 9.38 -1.88 -14.50
C ASN A 92 8.73 -2.91 -15.46
N SER A 93 7.39 -3.00 -15.53
CA SER A 93 6.66 -3.87 -16.47
C SER A 93 5.36 -3.19 -16.98
N PRO A 94 5.48 -2.22 -17.91
CA PRO A 94 4.34 -1.45 -18.42
C PRO A 94 3.26 -2.29 -19.12
N GLU A 95 3.66 -3.38 -19.75
CA GLU A 95 2.78 -4.26 -20.56
C GLU A 95 2.09 -5.36 -19.74
N GLY A 96 2.37 -5.48 -18.43
CA GLY A 96 1.84 -6.58 -17.60
C GLY A 96 2.43 -7.96 -17.94
N VAL A 97 3.52 -7.98 -18.71
CA VAL A 97 4.30 -9.17 -19.04
C VAL A 97 5.56 -9.16 -18.17
N ALA A 98 5.61 -10.07 -17.19
CA ALA A 98 6.73 -10.15 -16.26
C ALA A 98 7.99 -10.80 -16.87
N ALA A 99 7.85 -11.60 -17.94
CA ALA A 99 8.97 -12.18 -18.68
C ALA A 99 8.50 -12.84 -19.99
N PHE A 100 9.33 -12.79 -21.02
CA PHE A 100 9.29 -13.74 -22.14
C PHE A 100 10.15 -14.95 -21.77
N SER A 101 9.52 -16.01 -21.26
CA SER A 101 10.18 -17.31 -21.04
C SER A 101 10.07 -18.16 -22.31
N ALA A 102 10.96 -19.16 -22.46
CA ALA A 102 10.92 -20.14 -23.55
C ALA A 102 9.60 -20.93 -23.63
N ASP A 103 8.81 -20.96 -22.55
CA ASP A 103 7.52 -21.67 -22.44
C ASP A 103 6.27 -20.79 -22.67
N GLY A 104 6.45 -19.55 -23.12
CA GLY A 104 5.34 -18.64 -23.46
C GLY A 104 5.08 -17.53 -22.45
N ALA A 105 4.15 -16.62 -22.80
CA ALA A 105 3.86 -15.42 -22.00
C ALA A 105 3.09 -15.78 -20.72
N ILE A 106 3.65 -15.40 -19.57
CA ILE A 106 2.94 -15.48 -18.28
C ILE A 106 2.18 -14.18 -18.06
N TYR A 107 0.85 -14.26 -18.06
CA TYR A 107 -0.02 -13.13 -17.80
C TYR A 107 -0.05 -12.82 -16.30
N VAL A 108 0.41 -11.63 -15.91
CA VAL A 108 0.28 -11.17 -14.52
C VAL A 108 -1.12 -10.62 -14.33
N GLN A 109 -1.90 -11.23 -13.43
CA GLN A 109 -3.25 -10.75 -13.15
C GLN A 109 -3.25 -9.28 -12.73
N ARG A 110 -4.17 -8.50 -13.31
CA ARG A 110 -4.31 -7.06 -13.04
C ARG A 110 -4.76 -6.75 -11.61
N ASN A 111 -5.49 -7.67 -10.98
CA ASN A 111 -5.94 -7.58 -9.60
C ASN A 111 -5.18 -8.58 -8.73
N ASP A 112 -4.85 -8.21 -7.50
CA ASP A 112 -4.19 -9.11 -6.53
C ASP A 112 -5.26 -9.47 -5.50
N PRO A 113 -5.69 -10.75 -5.44
CA PRO A 113 -6.80 -11.14 -4.58
C PRO A 113 -6.48 -10.93 -3.10
N ASP A 114 -5.21 -11.07 -2.68
CA ASP A 114 -4.81 -10.94 -1.29
C ASP A 114 -4.84 -9.47 -0.86
N VAL A 115 -4.33 -8.57 -1.70
CA VAL A 115 -4.45 -7.12 -1.50
C VAL A 115 -5.93 -6.70 -1.47
N ALA A 116 -6.74 -7.24 -2.38
CA ALA A 116 -8.16 -6.95 -2.42
C ALA A 116 -8.89 -7.43 -1.16
N GLN A 117 -8.52 -8.59 -0.61
CA GLN A 117 -9.09 -9.11 0.63
C GLN A 117 -8.66 -8.26 1.85
N LEU A 118 -7.38 -7.90 1.95
CA LEU A 118 -6.84 -7.11 3.06
C LEU A 118 -7.44 -5.71 3.12
N LEU A 119 -7.62 -5.08 1.96
CA LEU A 119 -8.16 -3.73 1.80
C LEU A 119 -9.69 -3.73 1.54
N LYS A 120 -10.37 -4.87 1.69
CA LYS A 120 -11.82 -5.01 1.46
C LYS A 120 -12.31 -4.38 0.15
N LEU A 121 -11.64 -4.67 -0.95
CA LEU A 121 -11.93 -4.15 -2.28
C LEU A 121 -12.77 -5.14 -3.10
N GLY A 122 -13.57 -4.61 -4.03
CA GLY A 122 -14.32 -5.42 -5.00
C GLY A 122 -15.24 -6.44 -4.33
N ALA A 123 -15.07 -7.72 -4.66
CA ALA A 123 -15.87 -8.82 -4.11
C ALA A 123 -15.73 -9.00 -2.58
N HIS A 124 -14.72 -8.40 -1.96
CA HIS A 124 -14.48 -8.43 -0.51
C HIS A 124 -14.97 -7.15 0.20
N ALA A 125 -15.56 -6.20 -0.53
CA ALA A 125 -16.15 -5.01 0.07
C ALA A 125 -17.29 -5.38 1.01
N THR A 126 -17.39 -4.67 2.13
CA THR A 126 -18.51 -4.85 3.05
C THR A 126 -19.79 -4.37 2.34
N PRO A 127 -20.89 -5.13 2.34
CA PRO A 127 -22.13 -4.71 1.67
C PRO A 127 -22.60 -3.39 2.27
N GLY A 128 -22.61 -2.34 1.44
CA GLY A 128 -23.24 -1.07 1.79
C GLY A 128 -24.65 -1.05 1.25
N VAL A 129 -25.63 -0.71 2.09
CA VAL A 129 -26.95 -0.32 1.60
C VAL A 129 -26.83 1.14 1.20
N ALA A 130 -26.98 1.43 -0.09
CA ALA A 130 -27.06 2.80 -0.60
C ALA A 130 -28.41 3.44 -0.23
#